data_AF-A0A7V3VC39-F1
#
_entry.id   AF-A0A7V3VC39-F1
#
_cell.length_a   1.000
_cell.length_b   1.000
_cell.length_c   1.000
_cell.angle_alpha   90.00
_cell.angle_beta   90.00
_cell.angle_gamma   90.00
#
_symmetry.space_group_name_H-M   'P 1'
#
loop_
_entity.id
_entity.type
_entity.pdbx_description
1 polymer ?
#
loop_
_entity_poly.entity_id
_entity_poly.type
_entity_poly.pdbx_seq_one_letter_code
_entity_poly.pdbx_strand_id
1 'polypeptide(L)'
;MYRLSLTILLITILLVPLGFAQITEEEFFKIEQSIVVAATKNVQTVSEAPATVYTYDDKQLKIWGMTELGDLLRYVPGVDIYDPEFFLFGGQRGFIGAFDTTIVLLDGLEMNNNIAGESFISHNYPLFFIKRVEVIQGPASALYGANAVGGIINLVTYNENEISGLKAGVEFGSYNTIVPSVLLGGSIGNFKYKIFGRVLLTDGPNFYDKVKEYYIYAPQVQNTNRRPDYTMWDYDDTGYDRYLYAKLSYGPFYLGAIYNYQIDGRGIQDVQWIYTGDLDGRDQRIAFLGFEDYLIPSKLNLKVEGRFYQDYLWGNHTQVPEIYSVDSNGNATTNIVTNISRADIELWRGFYSNLKSPGSRKYQF
;
A
#
# COMPACT_ATOMS: atom_id res chain seq x y z
N MET A 1 40.34 2.29 -39.93
CA MET A 1 40.74 2.34 -38.50
C MET A 1 40.59 3.78 -38.01
N TYR A 2 39.43 4.14 -37.47
CA TYR A 2 39.20 5.46 -36.88
C TYR A 2 39.23 5.32 -35.36
N ARG A 3 40.31 5.79 -34.73
CA ARG A 3 40.37 6.02 -33.29
C ARG A 3 39.74 7.38 -33.03
N LEU A 4 38.44 7.42 -32.74
CA LEU A 4 37.81 8.62 -32.19
C LEU A 4 38.14 8.69 -30.69
N SER A 5 38.81 9.78 -30.34
CA SER A 5 39.44 10.05 -29.07
C SER A 5 38.41 10.22 -27.95
N LEU A 6 38.62 9.47 -26.87
CA LEU A 6 37.84 9.42 -25.62
C LEU A 6 37.94 10.72 -24.78
N THR A 7 38.43 11.82 -25.36
CA THR A 7 38.87 13.02 -24.63
C THR A 7 37.81 14.11 -24.54
N ILE A 8 36.67 13.97 -25.22
CA ILE A 8 35.58 14.98 -25.17
C ILE A 8 34.58 14.72 -24.03
N LEU A 9 34.55 13.52 -23.43
CA LEU A 9 33.59 13.20 -22.37
C LEU A 9 34.02 13.70 -20.96
N LEU A 10 35.28 14.11 -20.77
CA LEU A 10 35.80 14.45 -19.44
C LEU A 10 35.74 15.94 -19.07
N ILE A 11 35.36 16.83 -19.99
CA ILE A 11 35.38 18.30 -19.75
C ILE A 11 33.98 18.85 -19.42
N THR A 12 32.89 18.13 -19.68
CA THR A 12 31.53 18.58 -19.35
C THR A 12 31.12 18.35 -17.89
N ILE A 13 31.93 17.66 -17.08
CA ILE A 13 31.63 17.35 -15.67
C ILE A 13 32.10 18.46 -14.71
N LEU A 14 32.89 19.45 -15.15
CA LEU A 14 33.56 20.42 -14.26
C LEU A 14 32.86 21.79 -14.13
N LEU A 15 31.61 21.94 -14.60
CA LEU A 15 30.89 23.22 -14.56
C LEU A 15 29.43 23.11 -14.09
N VAL A 16 29.10 22.07 -13.32
CA VAL A 16 27.88 22.13 -12.48
C VAL A 16 28.27 22.89 -11.22
N PRO A 17 27.80 24.12 -10.99
CA PRO A 17 28.01 24.76 -9.70
C PRO A 17 27.38 23.85 -8.65
N LEU A 18 28.14 23.46 -7.63
CA LEU A 18 27.58 22.97 -6.37
C LEU A 18 26.84 24.14 -5.72
N GLY A 19 25.69 24.51 -6.29
CA GLY A 19 24.70 25.29 -5.59
C GLY A 19 24.08 24.35 -4.58
N PHE A 20 24.39 24.55 -3.29
CA PHE A 20 23.48 24.08 -2.26
C PHE A 20 22.11 24.67 -2.61
N ALA A 21 21.12 23.82 -2.88
CA ALA A 21 19.75 24.26 -3.11
C ALA A 21 19.27 24.94 -1.82
N GLN A 22 19.46 26.25 -1.74
CA GLN A 22 18.97 27.05 -0.64
C GLN A 22 17.49 27.31 -0.93
N ILE A 23 16.63 26.80 -0.07
CA ILE A 23 15.18 27.03 -0.15
C ILE A 23 14.98 28.55 -0.19
N THR A 24 14.34 29.02 -1.27
CA THR A 24 14.02 30.45 -1.41
C THR A 24 12.95 30.84 -0.40
N GLU A 25 12.90 32.12 -0.01
CA GLU A 25 11.86 32.63 0.89
C GLU A 25 10.44 32.37 0.34
N GLU A 26 10.27 32.42 -0.97
CA GLU A 26 9.01 32.10 -1.65
C GLU A 26 8.65 30.61 -1.52
N GLU A 27 9.61 29.70 -1.67
CA GLU A 27 9.39 28.26 -1.49
C GLU A 27 9.10 27.91 -0.03
N PHE A 28 9.80 28.53 0.92
CA PHE A 28 9.54 28.36 2.34
C PHE A 28 8.13 28.81 2.70
N PHE A 29 7.73 30.00 2.24
CA PHE A 29 6.38 30.53 2.46
C PHE A 29 5.30 29.65 1.83
N LYS A 30 5.55 29.08 0.64
CA LYS A 30 4.65 28.10 0.02
C LYS A 30 4.47 26.85 0.88
N ILE A 31 5.53 26.34 1.50
CA ILE A 31 5.47 25.18 2.40
C ILE A 31 4.67 25.51 3.65
N GLU A 32 4.91 26.66 4.29
CA GLU A 32 4.17 27.07 5.49
C GLU A 32 2.67 27.22 5.23
N GLN A 33 2.31 27.71 4.04
CA GLN A 33 0.91 27.88 3.61
C GLN A 33 0.26 26.61 3.05
N SER A 34 1.00 25.51 2.93
CA SER A 34 0.42 24.24 2.50
C SER A 34 -0.73 23.82 3.42
N ILE A 35 -1.77 23.28 2.81
CA ILE A 35 -2.98 22.88 3.53
C ILE A 35 -2.81 21.49 4.11
N VAL A 36 -3.16 21.33 5.39
CA VAL A 36 -3.27 20.05 6.09
C VAL A 36 -4.65 19.93 6.72
N VAL A 37 -5.19 18.70 6.77
CA VAL A 37 -6.47 18.40 7.44
C VAL A 37 -6.27 17.39 8.57
N ALA A 38 -5.44 16.37 8.37
CA ALA A 38 -5.36 15.25 9.30
C ALA A 38 -4.73 15.60 10.66
N ALA A 39 -4.02 16.72 10.78
CA ALA A 39 -3.47 17.17 12.06
C ALA A 39 -4.54 17.52 13.10
N THR A 40 -5.69 18.07 12.68
CA THR A 40 -6.75 18.57 13.59
C THR A 40 -8.16 18.18 13.18
N LYS A 41 -8.33 17.39 12.11
CA LYS A 41 -9.60 17.15 11.40
C LYS A 41 -10.26 18.42 10.82
N ASN A 42 -9.53 19.54 10.79
CA ASN A 42 -9.97 20.80 10.21
C ASN A 42 -8.94 21.29 9.19
N VAL A 43 -9.42 22.01 8.16
CA VAL A 43 -8.56 22.64 7.16
C VAL A 43 -7.75 23.76 7.83
N GLN A 44 -6.43 23.66 7.76
CA GLN A 44 -5.51 24.67 8.30
C GLN A 44 -4.19 24.64 7.52
N THR A 45 -3.32 25.62 7.77
CA THR A 45 -1.97 25.63 7.18
C THR A 45 -1.01 24.75 7.97
N VAL A 46 0.11 24.35 7.35
CA VAL A 46 1.17 23.58 8.01
C VAL A 46 1.74 24.34 9.20
N SER A 47 1.92 25.66 9.09
CA SER A 47 2.45 26.50 10.19
C SER A 47 1.50 26.62 11.39
N GLU A 48 0.20 26.45 11.19
CA GLU A 48 -0.80 26.43 12.27
C GLU A 48 -0.97 25.06 12.93
N ALA A 49 -0.41 23.99 12.33
CA ALA A 49 -0.58 22.65 12.83
C ALA A 49 0.21 22.39 14.12
N PRO A 50 -0.42 21.85 15.19
CA PRO A 50 0.25 21.58 16.45
C PRO A 50 1.08 20.28 16.41
N ALA A 51 1.64 19.92 15.26
CA ALA A 51 2.41 18.70 15.03
C ALA A 51 3.43 18.92 13.91
N THR A 52 4.43 18.04 13.83
CA THR A 52 5.33 18.02 12.67
C THR A 52 4.58 17.41 11.49
N VAL A 53 4.38 18.21 10.44
CA VAL A 53 3.62 17.83 9.24
C VAL A 53 4.52 17.92 8.01
N TYR A 54 4.49 16.89 7.18
CA TYR A 54 5.01 16.91 5.82
C TYR A 54 3.85 16.79 4.84
N THR A 55 3.81 17.65 3.83
CA THR A 55 2.78 17.60 2.77
C THR A 55 3.45 17.49 1.42
N TYR A 56 3.00 16.54 0.60
CA TYR A 56 3.52 16.33 -0.75
C TYR A 56 2.36 16.46 -1.74
N ASP A 57 2.40 17.48 -2.60
CA ASP A 57 1.34 17.75 -3.56
C ASP A 57 1.48 16.95 -4.86
N ASP A 58 0.43 16.92 -5.67
CA ASP A 58 0.39 16.15 -6.91
C ASP A 58 1.48 16.54 -7.91
N LYS A 59 1.96 17.79 -7.89
CA LYS A 59 3.02 18.24 -8.80
C LYS A 59 4.36 17.67 -8.35
N GLN A 60 4.65 17.74 -7.06
CA GLN A 60 5.85 17.18 -6.46
C GLN A 60 5.90 15.67 -6.65
N LEU A 61 4.81 14.95 -6.37
CA LEU A 61 4.73 13.50 -6.57
C LEU A 61 5.04 13.10 -8.02
N LYS A 62 4.49 13.84 -9.00
CA LYS A 62 4.78 13.62 -10.43
C LYS A 62 6.22 13.93 -10.82
N ILE A 63 6.80 15.03 -10.31
CA ILE A 63 8.20 15.39 -10.59
C ILE A 63 9.15 14.34 -10.04
N TRP A 64 8.83 13.78 -8.87
CA TRP A 64 9.63 12.74 -8.23
C TRP A 64 9.40 11.35 -8.83
N GLY A 65 8.37 11.17 -9.65
CA GLY A 65 8.02 9.88 -10.24
C GLY A 65 7.42 8.89 -9.24
N MET A 66 6.81 9.39 -8.15
CA MET A 66 6.14 8.56 -7.14
C MET A 66 4.79 8.11 -7.68
N THR A 67 4.56 6.80 -7.81
CA THR A 67 3.31 6.25 -8.37
C THR A 67 2.43 5.63 -7.30
N GLU A 68 3.02 5.21 -6.19
CA GLU A 68 2.35 4.62 -5.03
C GLU A 68 2.88 5.15 -3.70
N LEU A 69 2.10 4.93 -2.64
CA LEU A 69 2.44 5.42 -1.30
C LEU A 69 3.80 4.91 -0.81
N GLY A 70 4.13 3.64 -1.09
CA GLY A 70 5.39 3.03 -0.69
C GLY A 70 6.62 3.79 -1.21
N ASP A 71 6.58 4.25 -2.47
CA ASP A 71 7.65 5.06 -3.07
C ASP A 71 7.90 6.33 -2.26
N LEU A 72 6.82 7.04 -1.92
CA LEU A 72 6.89 8.31 -1.22
C LEU A 72 7.46 8.14 0.19
N LEU A 73 7.01 7.12 0.93
CA LEU A 73 7.37 6.91 2.33
C LEU A 73 8.89 6.72 2.52
N ARG A 74 9.62 6.25 1.50
CA ARG A 74 11.10 6.16 1.49
C ARG A 74 11.81 7.50 1.72
N TYR A 75 11.14 8.61 1.39
CA TYR A 75 11.73 9.95 1.41
C TYR A 75 11.18 10.83 2.53
N VAL A 76 10.21 10.35 3.30
CA VAL A 76 9.58 11.17 4.34
C VAL A 76 10.43 11.15 5.61
N PRO A 77 10.88 12.31 6.13
CA PRO A 77 11.70 12.33 7.33
C PRO A 77 10.94 11.78 8.55
N GLY A 78 11.60 10.89 9.29
CA GLY A 78 11.04 10.22 10.47
C GLY A 78 10.04 9.10 10.13
N VAL A 79 9.92 8.73 8.86
CA VAL A 79 9.32 7.46 8.44
C VAL A 79 10.47 6.50 8.15
N ASP A 80 10.49 5.40 8.87
CA ASP A 80 11.46 4.33 8.68
C ASP A 80 10.73 3.17 8.02
N ILE A 81 11.29 2.65 6.92
CA ILE A 81 10.67 1.54 6.20
C ILE A 81 11.65 0.41 5.96
N TYR A 82 11.09 -0.79 5.89
CA TYR A 82 11.73 -2.00 5.41
C TYR A 82 10.82 -2.58 4.34
N ASP A 83 11.32 -2.65 3.11
CA ASP A 83 10.57 -3.21 1.99
C ASP A 83 11.08 -4.62 1.70
N PRO A 84 10.34 -5.66 2.11
CA PRO A 84 10.64 -7.02 1.70
C PRO A 84 10.21 -7.32 0.27
N GLU A 85 9.69 -6.36 -0.50
CA GLU A 85 9.08 -6.56 -1.83
C GLU A 85 7.80 -7.40 -1.69
N PHE A 86 6.95 -7.00 -0.74
CA PHE A 86 5.64 -7.60 -0.43
C PHE A 86 4.77 -6.51 0.20
N PHE A 87 4.30 -6.66 1.44
CA PHE A 87 3.82 -5.56 2.24
C PHE A 87 4.98 -4.81 2.86
N LEU A 88 4.94 -3.50 2.70
CA LEU A 88 5.88 -2.58 3.31
C LEU A 88 5.73 -2.62 4.83
N PHE A 89 6.84 -2.91 5.51
CA PHE A 89 6.96 -2.74 6.95
C PHE A 89 7.63 -1.40 7.25
N GLY A 90 7.38 -0.89 8.44
CA GLY A 90 7.90 0.40 8.85
C GLY A 90 7.06 1.05 9.93
N GLY A 91 7.25 2.36 10.04
CA GLY A 91 6.42 3.21 10.86
C GLY A 91 7.06 4.57 11.07
N GLN A 92 6.65 5.24 12.14
CA GLN A 92 6.96 6.63 12.40
C GLN A 92 7.72 6.78 13.71
N ARG A 93 8.75 7.66 13.72
CA ARG A 93 9.55 8.00 14.91
C ARG A 93 10.15 6.79 15.64
N GLY A 94 10.57 5.77 14.90
CA GLY A 94 11.17 4.54 15.46
C GLY A 94 10.18 3.51 16.00
N PHE A 95 8.86 3.73 15.90
CA PHE A 95 7.86 2.68 16.10
C PHE A 95 7.76 1.85 14.82
N ILE A 96 8.56 0.79 14.72
CA ILE A 96 8.66 -0.07 13.52
C ILE A 96 7.78 -1.30 13.68
N GLY A 97 6.97 -1.61 12.67
CA GLY A 97 6.09 -2.77 12.61
C GLY A 97 5.45 -2.88 11.23
N ALA A 98 4.18 -3.30 11.17
CA ALA A 98 3.38 -3.30 9.95
C ALA A 98 2.55 -2.00 9.82
N PHE A 99 3.16 -0.87 10.21
CA PHE A 99 2.46 0.41 10.43
C PHE A 99 1.26 0.29 11.40
N ASP A 100 1.35 -0.62 12.37
CA ASP A 100 0.31 -0.91 13.38
C ASP A 100 0.11 0.22 14.41
N THR A 101 1.07 1.15 14.49
CA THR A 101 0.98 2.38 15.29
C THR A 101 0.74 3.64 14.44
N THR A 102 0.50 3.48 13.14
CA THR A 102 0.27 4.58 12.20
C THR A 102 -1.07 4.38 11.49
N ILE A 103 -1.93 5.39 11.53
CA ILE A 103 -3.20 5.31 10.80
C ILE A 103 -3.01 5.84 9.38
N VAL A 104 -3.36 5.01 8.41
CA VAL A 104 -3.46 5.39 7.00
C VAL A 104 -4.91 5.76 6.69
N LEU A 105 -5.09 6.97 6.17
CA LEU A 105 -6.39 7.56 5.86
C LEU A 105 -6.51 7.84 4.37
N LEU A 106 -7.70 7.64 3.80
CA LEU A 106 -8.09 8.17 2.49
C LEU A 106 -9.23 9.17 2.69
N ASP A 107 -8.98 10.47 2.48
CA ASP A 107 -9.94 11.54 2.79
C ASP A 107 -10.51 11.44 4.24
N GLY A 108 -9.70 10.98 5.20
CA GLY A 108 -10.13 10.75 6.58
C GLY A 108 -10.89 9.43 6.85
N LEU A 109 -11.03 8.56 5.85
CA LEU A 109 -11.48 7.18 6.02
C LEU A 109 -10.29 6.30 6.42
N GLU A 110 -10.38 5.59 7.55
CA GLU A 110 -9.33 4.66 7.97
C GLU A 110 -9.27 3.45 7.03
N MET A 111 -8.07 3.15 6.56
CA MET A 111 -7.76 2.09 5.59
C MET A 111 -7.07 0.88 6.25
N ASN A 112 -6.61 1.04 7.49
CA ASN A 112 -6.01 -0.01 8.30
C ASN A 112 -6.96 -1.21 8.46
N ASN A 113 -6.37 -2.37 8.70
CA ASN A 113 -7.11 -3.56 9.09
C ASN A 113 -7.71 -3.37 10.49
N ASN A 114 -9.03 -3.58 10.61
CA ASN A 114 -9.76 -3.34 11.87
C ASN A 114 -9.42 -4.33 13.00
N ILE A 115 -8.75 -5.46 12.72
CA ILE A 115 -8.42 -6.48 13.72
C ILE A 115 -7.04 -6.22 14.32
N ALA A 116 -6.04 -6.03 13.46
CA ALA A 116 -4.64 -5.89 13.86
C ALA A 116 -4.14 -4.44 13.88
N GLY A 117 -4.88 -3.49 13.29
CA GLY A 117 -4.44 -2.09 13.16
C GLY A 117 -3.39 -1.87 12.07
N GLU A 118 -3.02 -2.91 11.32
CA GLU A 118 -1.95 -2.89 10.31
C GLU A 118 -2.43 -2.23 9.00
N SER A 119 -1.52 -1.56 8.29
CA SER A 119 -1.90 -0.81 7.07
C SER A 119 -1.80 -1.61 5.77
N PHE A 120 -1.08 -2.75 5.77
CA PHE A 120 -0.77 -3.58 4.60
C PHE A 120 -0.48 -2.73 3.35
N ILE A 121 0.57 -1.90 3.43
CA ILE A 121 0.93 -0.96 2.38
C ILE A 121 1.70 -1.70 1.31
N SER A 122 1.20 -1.68 0.08
CA SER A 122 1.89 -2.16 -1.12
C SER A 122 1.31 -1.37 -2.31
N HIS A 123 1.03 -2.02 -3.44
CA HIS A 123 0.42 -1.43 -4.62
C HIS A 123 -1.00 -0.87 -4.40
N ASN A 124 -1.70 -1.25 -3.33
CA ASN A 124 -3.07 -0.82 -3.01
C ASN A 124 -3.27 0.68 -2.71
N TYR A 125 -2.22 1.51 -2.67
CA TYR A 125 -2.33 2.95 -2.44
C TYR A 125 -1.80 3.79 -3.62
N PRO A 126 -2.52 3.84 -4.76
CA PRO A 126 -2.09 4.59 -5.93
C PRO A 126 -2.16 6.10 -5.74
N LEU A 127 -1.14 6.82 -6.24
CA LEU A 127 -1.06 8.28 -6.12
C LEU A 127 -1.71 9.03 -7.29
N PHE A 128 -2.12 8.34 -8.37
CA PHE A 128 -2.66 8.98 -9.59
C PHE A 128 -3.88 9.89 -9.33
N PHE A 129 -4.76 9.50 -8.41
CA PHE A 129 -5.96 10.26 -8.02
C PHE A 129 -5.80 11.06 -6.72
N ILE A 130 -4.58 11.11 -6.20
CA ILE A 130 -4.24 11.82 -4.98
C ILE A 130 -3.80 13.24 -5.34
N LYS A 131 -4.40 14.22 -4.65
CA LYS A 131 -4.05 15.63 -4.75
C LYS A 131 -2.87 15.97 -3.86
N ARG A 132 -2.81 15.38 -2.67
CA ARG A 132 -1.68 15.48 -1.75
C ARG A 132 -1.64 14.34 -0.75
N VAL A 133 -0.46 14.04 -0.24
CA VAL A 133 -0.26 13.16 0.93
C VAL A 133 0.17 14.02 2.11
N GLU A 134 -0.50 13.86 3.24
CA GLU A 134 -0.17 14.50 4.51
C GLU A 134 0.43 13.45 5.46
N VAL A 135 1.66 13.65 5.92
CA VAL A 135 2.30 12.78 6.92
C VAL A 135 2.51 13.57 8.20
N ILE A 136 1.79 13.19 9.25
CA ILE A 136 1.81 13.80 10.57
C ILE A 136 2.60 12.89 11.48
N GLN A 137 3.65 13.42 12.08
CA GLN A 137 4.54 12.68 12.97
C GLN A 137 4.13 12.84 14.44
N GLY A 138 4.01 11.72 15.14
CA GLY A 138 3.76 11.67 16.59
C GLY A 138 2.29 11.47 16.98
N PRO A 139 2.02 11.44 18.30
CA PRO A 139 0.75 10.92 18.82
C PRO A 139 -0.46 11.75 18.38
N ALA A 140 -1.37 11.12 17.65
CA ALA A 140 -2.65 11.68 17.24
C ALA A 140 -3.86 10.90 17.83
N SER A 141 -3.60 10.08 18.85
CA SER A 141 -4.62 9.21 19.46
C SER A 141 -5.81 9.94 20.07
N ALA A 142 -5.64 11.21 20.48
CA ALA A 142 -6.75 12.03 20.96
C ALA A 142 -7.85 12.24 19.91
N LEU A 143 -7.48 12.27 18.63
CA LEU A 143 -8.41 12.48 17.51
C LEU A 143 -8.77 11.19 16.78
N TYR A 144 -7.85 10.23 16.70
CA TYR A 144 -8.01 9.05 15.85
C TYR A 144 -7.95 7.70 16.60
N GLY A 145 -7.74 7.70 17.92
CA GLY A 145 -7.76 6.48 18.72
C GLY A 145 -6.42 5.76 18.86
N ALA A 146 -6.47 4.54 19.40
CA ALA A 146 -5.29 3.83 19.92
C ALA A 146 -4.22 3.54 18.86
N ASN A 147 -4.58 3.38 17.59
CA ASN A 147 -3.63 3.04 16.51
C ASN A 147 -2.85 4.24 15.97
N ALA A 148 -3.07 5.46 16.48
CA ALA A 148 -2.45 6.69 15.99
C ALA A 148 -1.26 7.19 16.86
N VAL A 149 -0.51 6.27 17.49
CA VAL A 149 0.58 6.64 18.43
C VAL A 149 1.82 7.14 17.68
N GLY A 150 2.21 6.44 16.61
CA GLY A 150 3.33 6.80 15.73
C GLY A 150 3.00 8.00 14.85
N GLY A 151 1.77 8.06 14.35
CA GLY A 151 1.27 9.21 13.59
C GLY A 151 0.14 8.87 12.62
N ILE A 152 0.00 9.72 11.61
CA ILE A 152 -1.03 9.62 10.58
C ILE A 152 -0.39 9.83 9.20
N ILE A 153 -0.83 9.02 8.24
CA ILE A 153 -0.60 9.23 6.81
C ILE A 153 -1.97 9.41 6.16
N ASN A 154 -2.27 10.58 5.62
CA ASN A 154 -3.56 10.89 5.01
C ASN A 154 -3.39 11.19 3.52
N LEU A 155 -3.96 10.32 2.69
CA LEU A 155 -4.06 10.51 1.25
C LEU A 155 -5.31 11.34 0.97
N VAL A 156 -5.10 12.56 0.45
CA VAL A 156 -6.20 13.46 0.08
C VAL A 156 -6.39 13.41 -1.42
N THR A 157 -7.56 12.97 -1.85
CA THR A 157 -7.90 12.84 -3.26
C THR A 157 -8.20 14.19 -3.90
N TYR A 158 -8.15 14.28 -5.24
CA TYR A 158 -8.66 15.47 -5.93
C TYR A 158 -10.13 15.72 -5.58
N ASN A 159 -10.52 16.98 -5.43
CA ASN A 159 -11.93 17.34 -5.38
C ASN A 159 -12.58 17.15 -6.75
N GLU A 160 -13.90 16.95 -6.79
CA GLU A 160 -14.64 16.65 -8.02
C GLU A 160 -14.42 17.75 -9.09
N ASN A 161 -14.39 19.01 -8.66
CA ASN A 161 -14.18 20.16 -9.55
C ASN A 161 -12.73 20.32 -10.02
N GLU A 162 -11.74 19.79 -9.29
CA GLU A 162 -10.32 19.82 -9.69
C GLU A 162 -9.97 18.74 -10.73
N ILE A 163 -10.81 17.71 -10.84
CA ILE A 163 -10.66 16.67 -11.86
C ILE A 163 -11.10 17.22 -13.22
N SER A 164 -12.24 17.92 -13.24
CA SER A 164 -12.78 18.62 -14.42
C SER A 164 -12.85 17.74 -15.68
N GLY A 165 -13.56 16.62 -15.58
CA GLY A 165 -13.76 15.66 -16.66
C GLY A 165 -12.99 14.37 -16.45
N LEU A 166 -12.27 13.93 -17.49
CA LEU A 166 -11.57 12.64 -17.53
C LEU A 166 -10.06 12.85 -17.53
N LYS A 167 -9.37 12.15 -16.63
CA LYS A 167 -7.92 11.96 -16.64
C LYS A 167 -7.66 10.46 -16.83
N ALA A 168 -6.73 10.11 -17.71
CA ALA A 168 -6.32 8.74 -17.93
C ALA A 168 -4.81 8.68 -18.07
N GLY A 169 -4.22 7.56 -17.65
CA GLY A 169 -2.78 7.32 -17.71
C GLY A 169 -2.51 5.83 -17.88
N VAL A 170 -1.36 5.53 -18.48
CA VAL A 170 -0.82 4.17 -18.54
C VAL A 170 0.65 4.26 -18.21
N GLU A 171 1.10 3.47 -17.24
CA GLU A 171 2.51 3.35 -16.86
C GLU A 171 3.07 2.01 -17.36
N PHE A 172 4.34 2.01 -17.76
CA PHE A 172 5.07 0.81 -18.18
C PHE A 172 6.40 0.77 -17.40
N GLY A 173 6.82 -0.40 -16.96
CA GLY A 173 8.03 -0.55 -16.15
C GLY A 173 8.76 -1.87 -16.36
N SER A 174 9.80 -2.10 -15.55
CA SER A 174 10.50 -3.38 -15.45
C SER A 174 9.54 -4.53 -15.11
N TYR A 175 9.98 -5.78 -15.29
CA TYR A 175 9.19 -6.97 -14.95
C TYR A 175 7.82 -7.01 -15.66
N ASN A 176 7.79 -6.57 -16.93
CA ASN A 176 6.57 -6.47 -17.73
C ASN A 176 5.44 -5.67 -17.04
N THR A 177 5.80 -4.70 -16.19
CA THR A 177 4.82 -3.91 -15.43
C THR A 177 3.97 -3.07 -16.37
N ILE A 178 2.64 -3.14 -16.21
CA ILE A 178 1.69 -2.25 -16.88
C ILE A 178 0.60 -1.79 -15.90
N VAL A 179 0.34 -0.48 -15.90
CA VAL A 179 -0.60 0.15 -14.96
C VAL A 179 -1.54 1.13 -15.66
N PRO A 180 -2.68 0.68 -16.21
CA PRO A 180 -3.73 1.58 -16.67
C PRO A 180 -4.49 2.20 -15.49
N SER A 181 -4.67 3.52 -15.53
CA SER A 181 -5.41 4.31 -14.55
C SER A 181 -6.41 5.24 -15.22
N VAL A 182 -7.60 5.38 -14.64
CA VAL A 182 -8.65 6.30 -15.10
C VAL A 182 -9.28 7.00 -13.92
N LEU A 183 -9.39 8.32 -14.00
CA LEU A 183 -10.05 9.18 -13.02
C LEU A 183 -11.08 10.06 -13.74
N LEU A 184 -12.33 9.96 -13.33
CA LEU A 184 -13.45 10.74 -13.83
C LEU A 184 -14.02 11.57 -12.67
N GLY A 185 -14.22 12.87 -12.88
CA GLY A 185 -14.81 13.70 -11.83
C GLY A 185 -15.32 15.04 -12.33
N GLY A 186 -16.37 15.53 -11.68
CA GLY A 186 -17.00 16.79 -12.04
C GLY A 186 -18.29 17.04 -11.28
N SER A 187 -19.02 18.05 -11.71
CA SER A 187 -20.31 18.42 -11.14
C SER A 187 -21.34 18.75 -12.22
N ILE A 188 -22.59 18.39 -11.96
CA ILE A 188 -23.76 18.70 -12.79
C ILE A 188 -24.82 19.27 -11.84
N GLY A 189 -24.96 20.59 -11.82
CA GLY A 189 -25.77 21.28 -10.80
C GLY A 189 -25.26 20.96 -9.39
N ASN A 190 -26.13 20.45 -8.53
CA ASN A 190 -25.79 20.07 -7.15
C ASN A 190 -25.22 18.65 -7.03
N PHE A 191 -25.21 17.88 -8.12
CA PHE A 191 -24.63 16.55 -8.16
C PHE A 191 -23.13 16.65 -8.44
N LYS A 192 -22.32 15.99 -7.63
CA LYS A 192 -20.87 15.86 -7.83
C LYS A 192 -20.51 14.39 -7.88
N TYR A 193 -19.53 14.05 -8.71
CA TYR A 193 -19.05 12.68 -8.86
C TYR A 193 -17.52 12.65 -8.95
N LYS A 194 -16.95 11.58 -8.39
CA LYS A 194 -15.54 11.20 -8.54
C LYS A 194 -15.45 9.69 -8.58
N ILE A 195 -14.89 9.15 -9.65
CA ILE A 195 -14.75 7.73 -9.91
C ILE A 195 -13.33 7.48 -10.37
N PHE A 196 -12.64 6.57 -9.71
CA PHE A 196 -11.27 6.19 -10.02
C PHE A 196 -11.18 4.68 -10.19
N GLY A 197 -10.39 4.25 -11.16
CA GLY A 197 -10.05 2.86 -11.37
C GLY A 197 -8.58 2.71 -11.78
N ARG A 198 -7.90 1.73 -11.21
CA ARG A 198 -6.55 1.30 -11.57
C ARG A 198 -6.48 -0.21 -11.64
N VAL A 199 -5.71 -0.71 -12.58
CA VAL A 199 -5.21 -2.09 -12.59
C VAL A 199 -3.68 -2.02 -12.63
N LEU A 200 -3.00 -2.84 -11.86
CA LEU A 200 -1.56 -3.06 -11.96
C LEU A 200 -1.32 -4.54 -12.24
N LEU A 201 -0.47 -4.82 -13.21
CA LEU A 201 0.06 -6.14 -13.53
C LEU A 201 1.59 -6.04 -13.53
N THR A 202 2.28 -6.94 -12.83
CA THR A 202 3.74 -7.04 -12.87
C THR A 202 4.17 -8.49 -12.64
N ASP A 203 5.22 -8.92 -13.32
CA ASP A 203 5.87 -10.21 -13.05
C ASP A 203 6.73 -10.14 -11.77
N GLY A 204 7.04 -8.92 -11.30
CA GLY A 204 7.89 -8.69 -10.14
C GLY A 204 9.35 -9.14 -10.30
N PRO A 205 10.20 -8.81 -9.33
CA PRO A 205 11.56 -9.34 -9.26
C PRO A 205 11.56 -10.85 -9.02
N ASN A 206 12.54 -11.55 -9.62
CA ASN A 206 12.80 -12.94 -9.28
C ASN A 206 13.91 -13.01 -8.22
N PHE A 207 13.62 -13.62 -7.07
CA PHE A 207 14.55 -13.69 -5.94
C PHE A 207 15.39 -14.98 -5.88
N TYR A 208 15.26 -15.88 -6.85
CA TYR A 208 15.90 -17.21 -6.85
C TYR A 208 17.40 -17.15 -6.53
N ASP A 209 18.15 -16.30 -7.25
CA ASP A 209 19.60 -16.19 -7.06
C ASP A 209 19.97 -15.64 -5.67
N LYS A 210 19.20 -14.69 -5.13
CA LYS A 210 19.42 -14.13 -3.77
C LYS A 210 19.11 -15.16 -2.70
N VAL A 211 18.02 -15.92 -2.85
CA VAL A 211 17.66 -17.03 -1.96
C VAL A 211 18.81 -18.04 -1.92
N LYS A 212 19.25 -18.48 -3.11
CA LYS A 212 20.34 -19.45 -3.28
C LYS A 212 21.64 -18.98 -2.60
N GLU A 213 22.00 -17.70 -2.76
CA GLU A 213 23.20 -17.13 -2.13
C GLU A 213 23.10 -17.11 -0.59
N TYR A 214 21.98 -16.65 -0.03
CA TYR A 214 21.76 -16.60 1.42
C TYR A 214 21.99 -17.97 2.10
N TYR A 215 21.50 -19.03 1.48
CA TYR A 215 21.68 -20.40 1.97
C TYR A 215 23.14 -20.89 1.95
N ILE A 216 23.96 -20.42 1.01
CA ILE A 216 25.39 -20.75 0.95
C ILE A 216 26.13 -20.15 2.15
N TYR A 217 25.72 -18.97 2.63
CA TYR A 217 26.44 -18.22 3.66
C TYR A 217 25.93 -18.41 5.09
N ALA A 218 24.71 -18.93 5.28
CA ALA A 218 24.13 -19.18 6.60
C ALA A 218 23.90 -20.68 6.90
N PRO A 219 24.92 -21.55 6.78
CA PRO A 219 24.74 -22.99 6.97
C PRO A 219 24.28 -23.32 8.40
N GLN A 220 24.46 -22.46 9.39
CA GLN A 220 24.10 -22.74 10.79
C GLN A 220 22.60 -22.63 11.12
N VAL A 221 21.76 -22.15 10.19
CA VAL A 221 20.27 -22.18 10.31
C VAL A 221 19.73 -23.62 10.12
N GLN A 222 20.60 -24.61 10.33
CA GLN A 222 20.58 -25.98 9.82
C GLN A 222 19.62 -26.95 10.51
N ASN A 223 18.74 -26.50 11.39
CA ASN A 223 18.00 -27.41 12.28
C ASN A 223 16.48 -27.44 12.07
N THR A 224 16.03 -27.64 10.83
CA THR A 224 14.74 -28.28 10.59
C THR A 224 14.84 -29.23 9.39
N ASN A 225 14.15 -30.36 9.43
CA ASN A 225 14.06 -31.38 8.38
C ASN A 225 13.33 -30.91 7.10
N ARG A 226 13.45 -29.63 6.74
CA ARG A 226 12.73 -28.95 5.65
C ARG A 226 13.73 -28.25 4.73
N ARG A 227 14.71 -29.00 4.21
CA ARG A 227 15.66 -28.46 3.24
C ARG A 227 14.94 -28.20 1.91
N PRO A 228 15.00 -26.97 1.36
CA PRO A 228 14.63 -26.72 -0.02
C PRO A 228 15.42 -27.59 -0.98
N ASP A 229 14.70 -28.24 -1.89
CA ASP A 229 15.30 -28.76 -3.09
C ASP A 229 15.59 -27.58 -4.02
N TYR A 230 16.85 -27.17 -4.09
CA TYR A 230 17.33 -26.06 -4.93
C TYR A 230 17.23 -26.34 -6.43
N THR A 231 16.91 -27.59 -6.83
CA THR A 231 16.78 -27.99 -8.24
C THR A 231 15.41 -27.69 -8.82
N MET A 232 14.47 -27.24 -7.99
CA MET A 232 13.14 -26.88 -8.43
C MET A 232 12.90 -25.38 -8.12
N TRP A 233 12.29 -24.65 -9.06
CA TRP A 233 11.53 -23.39 -8.91
C TRP A 233 12.20 -22.03 -9.18
N ASP A 234 11.54 -21.25 -10.05
CA ASP A 234 11.64 -19.80 -10.20
C ASP A 234 10.88 -19.12 -9.04
N TYR A 235 11.54 -18.23 -8.29
CA TYR A 235 10.87 -17.43 -7.24
C TYR A 235 10.38 -16.13 -7.88
N ASP A 236 9.23 -16.17 -8.53
CA ASP A 236 8.62 -15.00 -9.16
C ASP A 236 7.70 -14.27 -8.17
N ASP A 237 7.94 -12.97 -7.99
CA ASP A 237 7.21 -12.11 -7.05
C ASP A 237 6.09 -11.34 -7.76
N THR A 238 5.26 -12.08 -8.51
CA THR A 238 4.25 -11.48 -9.37
C THR A 238 3.24 -10.66 -8.58
N GLY A 239 2.92 -9.47 -9.06
CA GLY A 239 2.00 -8.53 -8.41
C GLY A 239 0.78 -8.24 -9.28
N TYR A 240 -0.38 -8.18 -8.64
CA TYR A 240 -1.66 -7.85 -9.26
C TYR A 240 -2.49 -7.00 -8.31
N ASP A 241 -2.84 -5.79 -8.73
CA ASP A 241 -3.75 -4.92 -7.98
C ASP A 241 -4.92 -4.44 -8.85
N ARG A 242 -6.10 -4.40 -8.24
CA ARG A 242 -7.27 -3.69 -8.76
C ARG A 242 -7.75 -2.75 -7.69
N TYR A 243 -7.79 -1.47 -8.02
CA TYR A 243 -8.28 -0.44 -7.13
C TYR A 243 -9.45 0.30 -7.80
N LEU A 244 -10.60 0.33 -7.14
CA LEU A 244 -11.76 1.11 -7.52
C LEU A 244 -12.17 2.02 -6.37
N TYR A 245 -12.41 3.28 -6.69
CA TYR A 245 -12.99 4.26 -5.77
C TYR A 245 -14.12 4.98 -6.47
N ALA A 246 -15.24 5.17 -5.78
CA ALA A 246 -16.31 6.04 -6.24
C ALA A 246 -16.87 6.84 -5.08
N LYS A 247 -17.12 8.13 -5.31
CA LYS A 247 -17.86 9.02 -4.41
C LYS A 247 -18.83 9.86 -5.23
N LEU A 248 -20.09 9.81 -4.84
CA LEU A 248 -21.16 10.62 -5.40
C LEU A 248 -21.70 11.53 -4.30
N SER A 249 -22.03 12.77 -4.64
CA SER A 249 -22.57 13.74 -3.68
C SER A 249 -23.72 14.51 -4.31
N TYR A 250 -24.74 14.82 -3.51
CA TYR A 250 -25.86 15.64 -3.91
C TYR A 250 -26.25 16.57 -2.76
N GLY A 251 -25.89 17.85 -2.91
CA GLY A 251 -25.99 18.80 -1.80
C GLY A 251 -25.14 18.33 -0.60
N PRO A 252 -25.74 18.23 0.62
CA PRO A 252 -25.01 17.80 1.81
C PRO A 252 -24.83 16.28 1.92
N PHE A 253 -25.53 15.50 1.10
CA PHE A 253 -25.46 14.04 1.16
C PHE A 253 -24.35 13.51 0.25
N TYR A 254 -23.68 12.45 0.69
CA TYR A 254 -22.75 11.70 -0.14
C TYR A 254 -22.82 10.21 0.15
N LEU A 255 -22.44 9.43 -0.86
CA LEU A 255 -22.21 8.00 -0.75
C LEU A 255 -20.95 7.66 -1.53
N GLY A 256 -20.25 6.63 -1.11
CA GLY A 256 -19.09 6.14 -1.81
C GLY A 256 -18.74 4.71 -1.46
N ALA A 257 -17.81 4.18 -2.26
CA ALA A 257 -17.29 2.84 -2.10
C ALA A 257 -15.83 2.79 -2.51
N ILE A 258 -15.09 1.93 -1.85
CA ILE A 258 -13.72 1.55 -2.16
C ILE A 258 -13.72 0.03 -2.31
N TYR A 259 -13.13 -0.45 -3.40
CA TYR A 259 -12.82 -1.85 -3.61
C TYR A 259 -11.36 -1.96 -3.97
N ASN A 260 -10.61 -2.69 -3.17
CA ASN A 260 -9.23 -3.03 -3.43
C ASN A 260 -9.09 -4.54 -3.42
N TYR A 261 -8.54 -5.09 -4.50
CA TYR A 261 -8.15 -6.48 -4.58
C TYR A 261 -6.70 -6.55 -5.01
N GLN A 262 -5.87 -7.01 -4.10
CA GLN A 262 -4.45 -7.11 -4.28
C GLN A 262 -4.00 -8.56 -4.09
N ILE A 263 -3.04 -8.96 -4.89
CA ILE A 263 -2.23 -10.15 -4.72
C ILE A 263 -0.79 -9.71 -4.98
N ASP A 264 0.08 -9.96 -4.02
CA ASP A 264 1.51 -9.83 -4.17
C ASP A 264 2.18 -11.18 -3.91
N GLY A 265 3.37 -11.38 -4.46
CA GLY A 265 4.26 -12.42 -3.96
C GLY A 265 4.74 -12.10 -2.55
N ARG A 266 5.46 -13.03 -1.93
CA ARG A 266 5.92 -12.86 -0.53
C ARG A 266 7.24 -12.12 -0.39
N GLY A 267 7.82 -11.64 -1.50
CA GLY A 267 9.09 -10.94 -1.48
C GLY A 267 10.21 -11.74 -0.83
N ILE A 268 10.93 -11.15 0.12
CA ILE A 268 12.06 -11.78 0.83
C ILE A 268 11.78 -12.03 2.31
N GLN A 269 10.53 -11.94 2.77
CA GLN A 269 10.21 -12.08 4.20
C GLN A 269 10.47 -13.50 4.74
N ASP A 270 10.22 -14.52 3.92
CA ASP A 270 10.25 -15.93 4.34
C ASP A 270 11.17 -16.80 3.48
N VAL A 271 12.37 -16.29 3.15
CA VAL A 271 13.38 -16.99 2.33
C VAL A 271 13.81 -18.36 2.88
N GLN A 272 13.46 -18.69 4.12
CA GLN A 272 13.84 -19.93 4.82
C GLN A 272 12.97 -21.14 4.46
N TRP A 273 11.87 -20.95 3.74
CA TRP A 273 10.90 -21.99 3.43
C TRP A 273 10.77 -22.20 1.92
N ILE A 274 10.57 -23.47 1.51
CA ILE A 274 10.31 -23.84 0.11
C ILE A 274 8.90 -23.38 -0.24
N TYR A 275 8.78 -22.27 -0.96
CA TYR A 275 7.51 -21.79 -1.46
C TYR A 275 7.54 -21.74 -2.97
N THR A 276 6.47 -22.26 -3.52
CA THR A 276 6.36 -22.67 -4.90
C THR A 276 5.11 -22.00 -5.43
N GLY A 277 5.25 -20.74 -5.86
CA GLY A 277 4.14 -19.90 -6.34
C GLY A 277 3.18 -19.41 -5.25
N ASP A 278 3.69 -19.07 -4.06
CA ASP A 278 2.87 -18.55 -2.98
C ASP A 278 2.62 -17.05 -3.10
N LEU A 279 1.35 -16.69 -2.97
CA LEU A 279 0.85 -15.33 -3.09
C LEU A 279 0.04 -14.99 -1.86
N ASP A 280 0.20 -13.77 -1.39
CA ASP A 280 -0.58 -13.19 -0.31
C ASP A 280 -1.51 -12.14 -0.92
N GLY A 281 -2.76 -12.15 -0.47
CA GLY A 281 -3.80 -11.33 -1.05
C GLY A 281 -4.70 -10.65 -0.04
N ARG A 282 -5.24 -9.52 -0.46
CA ARG A 282 -6.19 -8.69 0.28
C ARG A 282 -7.39 -8.37 -0.60
N ASP A 283 -8.61 -8.62 -0.12
CA ASP A 283 -9.87 -8.18 -0.72
C ASP A 283 -10.56 -7.25 0.29
N GLN A 284 -10.38 -5.96 0.09
CA GLN A 284 -10.92 -4.91 0.93
C GLN A 284 -12.10 -4.22 0.23
N ARG A 285 -13.21 -4.11 0.97
CA ARG A 285 -14.44 -3.45 0.53
C ARG A 285 -14.91 -2.51 1.62
N ILE A 286 -15.02 -1.24 1.28
CA ILE A 286 -15.52 -0.20 2.17
C ILE A 286 -16.68 0.48 1.46
N ALA A 287 -17.83 0.55 2.09
CA ALA A 287 -18.95 1.37 1.64
C ALA A 287 -19.23 2.42 2.71
N PHE A 288 -19.47 3.66 2.30
CA PHE A 288 -19.75 4.75 3.22
C PHE A 288 -20.84 5.65 2.67
N LEU A 289 -21.65 6.20 3.57
CA LEU A 289 -22.65 7.20 3.26
C LEU A 289 -22.71 8.20 4.39
N GLY A 290 -22.93 9.45 4.05
CA GLY A 290 -22.94 10.50 5.04
C GLY A 290 -23.68 11.74 4.61
N PHE A 291 -23.80 12.61 5.60
CA PHE A 291 -24.35 13.94 5.50
C PHE A 291 -23.31 14.89 6.10
N GLU A 292 -22.95 15.92 5.36
CA GLU A 292 -22.06 16.98 5.81
C GLU A 292 -22.65 18.33 5.39
N ASP A 293 -22.95 19.17 6.38
CA ASP A 293 -23.54 20.49 6.14
C ASP A 293 -23.01 21.56 7.09
N TYR A 294 -22.88 22.78 6.58
CA TYR A 294 -22.45 23.95 7.33
C TYR A 294 -23.67 24.68 7.88
N LEU A 295 -24.19 24.21 9.01
CA LEU A 295 -25.35 24.78 9.69
C LEU A 295 -25.16 26.27 10.02
N ILE A 296 -23.94 26.63 10.43
CA ILE A 296 -23.51 28.02 10.56
C ILE A 296 -22.17 28.14 9.85
N PRO A 297 -22.08 28.86 8.72
CA PRO A 297 -20.84 29.06 8.00
C PRO A 297 -19.72 29.49 8.95
N SER A 298 -18.57 28.83 8.85
CA SER A 298 -17.37 29.04 9.68
C SER A 298 -17.50 28.81 11.19
N LYS A 299 -18.63 28.34 11.71
CA LYS A 299 -18.82 28.11 13.17
C LYS A 299 -19.33 26.72 13.53
N LEU A 300 -20.14 26.11 12.68
CA LEU A 300 -20.71 24.80 12.95
C LEU A 300 -20.84 23.99 11.66
N ASN A 301 -20.02 22.94 11.57
CA ASN A 301 -20.16 21.87 10.59
C ASN A 301 -20.77 20.65 11.32
N LEU A 302 -21.87 20.13 10.77
CA LEU A 302 -22.42 18.84 11.19
C LEU A 302 -22.04 17.79 10.15
N LYS A 303 -21.25 16.81 10.56
CA LYS A 303 -20.91 15.61 9.78
C LYS A 303 -21.41 14.36 10.48
N VAL A 304 -22.22 13.58 9.78
CA VAL A 304 -22.67 12.25 10.20
C VAL A 304 -22.34 11.27 9.09
N GLU A 305 -21.66 10.17 9.40
CA GLU A 305 -21.23 9.19 8.42
C GLU A 305 -21.39 7.77 8.98
N GLY A 306 -21.97 6.89 8.18
CA GLY A 306 -22.02 5.46 8.41
C GLY A 306 -21.08 4.73 7.45
N ARG A 307 -20.36 3.74 7.96
CA ARG A 307 -19.38 2.96 7.18
C ARG A 307 -19.60 1.47 7.37
N PHE A 308 -19.41 0.71 6.30
CA PHE A 308 -19.42 -0.74 6.27
C PHE A 308 -18.07 -1.23 5.75
N TYR A 309 -17.46 -2.15 6.49
CA TYR A 309 -16.12 -2.68 6.22
C TYR A 309 -16.17 -4.20 6.05
N GLN A 310 -15.54 -4.70 5.00
CA GLN A 310 -15.28 -6.12 4.78
C GLN A 310 -13.85 -6.24 4.25
N ASP A 311 -12.99 -6.95 4.97
CA ASP A 311 -11.58 -7.11 4.61
C ASP A 311 -11.21 -8.59 4.77
N TYR A 312 -10.76 -9.22 3.68
CA TYR A 312 -10.26 -10.58 3.68
C TYR A 312 -8.78 -10.58 3.36
N LEU A 313 -7.99 -11.11 4.28
CA LEU A 313 -6.57 -11.37 4.10
C LEU A 313 -6.38 -12.89 4.00
N TRP A 314 -5.62 -13.33 3.00
CA TRP A 314 -5.21 -14.72 2.89
C TRP A 314 -3.79 -14.79 2.35
N GLY A 315 -3.02 -15.73 2.87
CA GLY A 315 -1.76 -16.16 2.25
C GLY A 315 -1.92 -17.60 1.82
N ASN A 316 -1.59 -17.92 0.56
CA ASN A 316 -1.55 -19.31 0.16
C ASN A 316 -0.23 -19.90 0.67
N HIS A 317 -0.31 -20.99 1.44
CA HIS A 317 0.85 -21.75 1.86
C HIS A 317 1.01 -22.94 0.95
N THR A 318 2.12 -22.97 0.22
CA THR A 318 2.62 -24.09 -0.58
C THR A 318 1.52 -24.69 -1.45
N GLN A 319 1.37 -24.23 -2.69
CA GLN A 319 1.15 -25.23 -3.72
C GLN A 319 2.43 -26.04 -3.80
N VAL A 320 2.59 -27.05 -2.95
CA VAL A 320 3.37 -28.20 -3.38
C VAL A 320 2.49 -28.80 -4.48
N PRO A 321 2.82 -28.69 -5.78
CA PRO A 321 2.14 -29.51 -6.80
C PRO A 321 2.34 -31.00 -6.52
N GLU A 322 3.16 -31.32 -5.52
CA GLU A 322 3.51 -32.63 -5.02
C GLU A 322 3.13 -32.77 -3.54
N ILE A 323 1.84 -32.96 -3.22
CA ILE A 323 1.48 -33.43 -1.89
C ILE A 323 2.04 -34.85 -1.74
N TYR A 324 3.08 -35.03 -0.92
CA TYR A 324 3.52 -36.35 -0.51
C TYR A 324 2.38 -37.02 0.27
N SER A 325 1.84 -38.15 -0.21
CA SER A 325 0.89 -38.91 0.60
C SER A 325 1.58 -39.42 1.86
N VAL A 326 0.95 -39.33 3.02
CA VAL A 326 1.56 -39.85 4.26
C VAL A 326 1.02 -41.26 4.48
N ASP A 327 1.89 -42.25 4.65
CA ASP A 327 1.45 -43.61 4.98
C ASP A 327 0.82 -43.66 6.38
N SER A 328 0.20 -44.79 6.72
CA SER A 328 -0.43 -44.99 8.04
C SER A 328 0.54 -44.90 9.23
N ASN A 329 1.86 -44.82 8.98
CA ASN A 329 2.91 -44.70 9.98
C ASN A 329 3.50 -43.28 10.04
N GLY A 330 2.99 -42.32 9.26
CA GLY A 330 3.46 -40.94 9.29
C GLY A 330 4.62 -40.64 8.32
N ASN A 331 5.00 -41.57 7.44
CA ASN A 331 6.08 -41.34 6.48
C ASN A 331 5.54 -40.70 5.20
N ALA A 332 6.22 -39.66 4.72
CA ALA A 332 5.97 -39.09 3.40
C ALA A 332 6.27 -40.14 2.32
N THR A 333 5.30 -40.41 1.46
CA THR A 333 5.38 -41.30 0.29
C THR A 333 5.28 -40.46 -0.98
N THR A 334 5.98 -40.88 -2.02
CA THR A 334 6.27 -40.11 -3.25
C THR A 334 5.11 -40.05 -4.25
N ASN A 335 3.86 -40.27 -3.84
CA ASN A 335 2.73 -40.18 -4.78
C ASN A 335 2.31 -38.72 -4.95
N ILE A 336 2.87 -38.11 -5.98
CA ILE A 336 2.61 -36.73 -6.43
C ILE A 336 1.18 -36.64 -6.99
N VAL A 337 0.36 -35.71 -6.49
CA VAL A 337 -0.97 -35.41 -7.04
C VAL A 337 -0.92 -34.13 -7.87
N THR A 338 -0.77 -34.26 -9.19
CA THR A 338 -0.51 -33.13 -10.11
C THR A 338 -1.75 -32.40 -10.65
N ASN A 339 -2.97 -32.77 -10.27
CA ASN A 339 -4.21 -32.23 -10.85
C ASN A 339 -5.24 -31.86 -9.76
N ILE A 340 -5.07 -30.69 -9.16
CA ILE A 340 -5.99 -30.13 -8.15
C ILE A 340 -6.87 -29.08 -8.82
N SER A 341 -8.20 -29.20 -8.71
CA SER A 341 -9.12 -28.25 -9.32
C SER A 341 -9.25 -26.96 -8.50
N ARG A 342 -9.68 -25.86 -9.13
CA ARG A 342 -9.99 -24.60 -8.42
C ARG A 342 -11.02 -24.80 -7.29
N ALA A 343 -11.94 -25.75 -7.44
CA ALA A 343 -12.92 -26.08 -6.40
C ALA A 343 -12.27 -26.78 -5.19
N ASP A 344 -11.25 -27.61 -5.41
CA ASP A 344 -10.49 -28.26 -4.35
C ASP A 344 -9.63 -27.24 -3.58
N ILE A 345 -9.07 -26.24 -4.30
CA ILE A 345 -8.37 -25.10 -3.70
C ILE A 345 -9.33 -24.30 -2.80
N GLU A 346 -10.53 -23.96 -3.27
CA GLU A 346 -11.55 -23.26 -2.45
C GLU A 346 -12.00 -24.10 -1.24
N LEU A 347 -12.13 -25.42 -1.38
CA LEU A 347 -12.47 -26.34 -0.29
C LEU A 347 -11.37 -26.35 0.79
N TRP A 348 -10.10 -26.31 0.38
CA TRP A 348 -8.94 -26.26 1.27
C TRP A 348 -8.78 -24.89 1.95
N ARG A 349 -9.06 -23.80 1.23
CA ARG A 349 -9.18 -22.44 1.80
C ARG A 349 -10.25 -22.38 2.89
N GLY A 350 -11.35 -23.13 2.76
CA GLY A 350 -12.37 -23.26 3.82
C GLY A 350 -11.88 -23.98 5.08
N PHE A 351 -10.90 -24.88 4.97
CA PHE A 351 -10.34 -25.62 6.11
C PHE A 351 -9.48 -24.74 7.02
N TYR A 352 -8.69 -23.83 6.45
CA TYR A 352 -7.80 -22.93 7.22
C TYR A 352 -8.38 -21.53 7.48
N SER A 353 -9.42 -21.11 6.76
CA SER A 353 -10.02 -19.78 6.96
C SER A 353 -11.19 -19.71 7.94
N ASN A 354 -11.65 -20.82 8.56
CA ASN A 354 -12.54 -20.88 9.75
C ASN A 354 -13.39 -22.18 9.82
N LEU A 355 -12.83 -23.38 9.65
CA LEU A 355 -13.51 -24.56 10.18
C LEU A 355 -13.18 -24.73 11.66
N LYS A 356 -13.99 -24.03 12.49
CA LYS A 356 -14.30 -24.34 13.90
C LYS A 356 -13.26 -25.24 14.58
N SER A 357 -12.10 -24.68 14.92
CA SER A 357 -11.23 -25.31 15.91
C SER A 357 -12.02 -25.41 17.23
N PRO A 358 -12.17 -26.60 17.84
CA PRO A 358 -12.93 -26.79 19.09
C PRO A 358 -12.46 -25.94 20.28
N GLY A 359 -11.34 -25.21 20.15
CA GLY A 359 -10.79 -24.31 21.17
C GLY A 359 -11.30 -22.87 21.15
N SER A 360 -12.01 -22.40 20.11
CA SER A 360 -12.45 -21.00 20.03
C SER A 360 -13.88 -20.80 20.56
N ARG A 361 -14.10 -21.08 21.84
CA ARG A 361 -15.21 -20.48 22.59
C ARG A 361 -14.62 -19.55 23.64
N LYS A 362 -14.48 -18.26 23.30
CA LYS A 362 -14.32 -17.22 24.31
C LYS A 362 -15.68 -16.53 24.49
N TYR A 363 -16.24 -16.73 25.68
CA TYR A 363 -17.45 -16.09 26.15
C TYR A 363 -17.21 -14.58 26.25
N GLN A 364 -18.15 -13.79 25.75
CA GLN A 364 -18.24 -12.35 26.01
C GLN A 364 -18.85 -12.15 27.40
N PHE A 365 -18.22 -11.31 28.22
CA PHE A 365 -18.83 -10.60 29.34
C PHE A 365 -18.77 -9.11 29.06
#